data_AF-A0A5J4UIF7-F1
#
_entry.id   AF-A0A5J4UIF7-F1
#
_cell.length_a   1.000
_cell.length_b   1.000
_cell.length_c   1.000
_cell.angle_alpha   90.00
_cell.angle_beta   90.00
_cell.angle_gamma   90.00
#
_symmetry.space_group_name_H-M   'P 1'
#
loop_
_entity.id
_entity.type
_entity.pdbx_description
1 polymer ?
#
loop_
_entity_poly.entity_id
_entity_poly.type
_entity_poly.pdbx_seq_one_letter_code
_entity_poly.pdbx_strand_id
1 'polypeptide(L)'
;MRNRTKTTDQLLRLVVGLERMNFKMIVLRRQELYFQLRRFICLIDRNPTQDQISNFFNKQAEFSESPNNRSISLLKINGLSSAKSFENKDWKEKMIRYMEILQVLYWWHGVIVRNQEMTLEVKISEAVMVQDASPKGWGVTLELQTGDTLVQHGEWNKEQKRWTSNKKEMEAIFLDLFRYGQVFKELQIKVILIKSDSSTAVQDLAKQRAGQTLAAEVKKIVRLCQQLRIQIQTQHIPGVSNKITDALSRQSTQGDYSVKKEIFRALCQAWEIIPTLDLFATGENKLVDRFVTIGEEEEGAEWLNAFSRPWKEEIFWIHQPIPKIGKAMIAWEKFKPKSIMIAPWWPGQIWFTSLLTDSSRYLILGESSLILNPGKEMIRKKDMLTPGKIAAFLMDQELIKGEEYQQNFQITQT
;
A
#
# COMPACT_ATOMS: atom_id res chain seq x y z
N MET A 1 42.45 11.60 29.00
CA MET A 1 41.66 10.53 28.33
C MET A 1 40.15 10.78 28.20
N ARG A 2 39.54 11.86 28.77
CA ARG A 2 38.07 12.07 28.76
C ARG A 2 37.46 12.81 27.56
N ASN A 3 38.25 13.37 26.63
CA ASN A 3 37.72 14.19 25.50
C ASN A 3 37.70 13.51 24.12
N ARG A 4 38.33 12.35 23.95
CA ARG A 4 38.31 11.64 22.65
C ARG A 4 36.93 11.02 22.37
N THR A 5 36.31 10.39 23.36
CA THR A 5 35.04 9.64 23.21
C THR A 5 33.82 10.51 22.88
N LYS A 6 33.73 11.75 23.37
CA LYS A 6 32.60 12.66 23.03
C LYS A 6 32.61 13.12 21.56
N THR A 7 33.80 13.29 20.99
CA THR A 7 33.96 13.81 19.62
C THR A 7 33.66 12.71 18.58
N THR A 8 34.13 11.49 18.84
CA THR A 8 33.82 10.30 18.01
C THR A 8 32.33 9.95 18.05
N ASP A 9 31.68 10.08 19.22
CA ASP A 9 30.25 9.80 19.36
C ASP A 9 29.36 10.87 18.68
N GLN A 10 29.79 12.14 18.67
CA GLN A 10 29.14 13.19 17.88
C GLN A 10 29.32 12.99 16.36
N LEU A 11 30.50 12.52 15.94
CA LEU A 11 30.81 12.20 14.54
C LEU A 11 30.03 10.98 14.04
N LEU A 12 29.93 9.92 14.84
CA LEU A 12 29.09 8.75 14.55
C LEU A 12 27.61 9.14 14.44
N ARG A 13 27.10 9.99 15.35
CA ARG A 13 25.74 10.54 15.25
C ARG A 13 25.53 11.41 14.01
N LEU A 14 26.57 12.11 13.54
CA LEU A 14 26.57 12.92 12.31
C LEU A 14 26.53 12.04 11.06
N VAL A 15 27.37 11.01 10.99
CA VAL A 15 27.40 10.01 9.90
C VAL A 15 26.08 9.24 9.83
N VAL A 16 25.58 8.76 10.97
CA VAL A 16 24.27 8.07 11.10
C VAL A 16 23.10 9.02 10.77
N GLY A 17 23.25 10.32 10.97
CA GLY A 17 22.28 11.34 10.57
C GLY A 17 22.28 11.62 9.06
N LEU A 18 23.43 11.49 8.39
CA LEU A 18 23.64 11.73 6.97
C LEU A 18 23.16 10.54 6.10
N GLU A 19 23.30 9.30 6.57
CA GLU A 19 22.71 8.09 5.94
C GLU A 19 21.17 8.12 5.83
N ARG A 20 20.51 9.13 6.40
CA ARG A 20 19.06 9.29 6.39
C ARG A 20 18.52 10.31 5.40
N MET A 21 19.35 10.95 4.57
CA MET A 21 18.89 11.98 3.64
C MET A 21 18.84 11.49 2.18
N ASN A 22 17.63 11.32 1.65
CA ASN A 22 17.39 11.23 0.20
C ASN A 22 17.26 12.65 -0.36
N PHE A 23 18.20 13.08 -1.20
CA PHE A 23 18.12 14.36 -1.91
C PHE A 23 17.75 14.13 -3.37
N LYS A 24 16.69 14.76 -3.84
CA LYS A 24 16.39 14.88 -5.28
C LYS A 24 16.80 16.29 -5.73
N MET A 25 17.59 16.40 -6.80
CA MET A 25 18.12 17.69 -7.30
C MET A 25 17.86 17.85 -8.80
N ILE A 26 17.70 19.10 -9.24
CA ILE A 26 17.59 19.47 -10.67
C ILE A 26 18.95 19.20 -11.37
N VAL A 27 18.92 18.78 -12.64
CA VAL A 27 20.10 18.38 -13.44
C VAL A 27 21.24 19.40 -13.37
N LEU A 28 20.93 20.68 -13.58
CA LEU A 28 21.92 21.77 -13.53
C LEU A 28 22.61 21.86 -12.16
N ARG A 29 21.84 21.76 -11.06
CA ARG A 29 22.40 21.78 -9.70
C ARG A 29 23.23 20.53 -9.40
N ARG A 30 22.83 19.37 -9.94
CA ARG A 30 23.57 18.09 -9.80
C ARG A 30 24.92 18.16 -10.51
N GLN A 31 24.95 18.64 -11.75
CA GLN A 31 26.18 18.80 -12.55
C GLN A 31 27.14 19.79 -11.89
N GLU A 32 26.63 20.93 -11.42
CA GLU A 32 27.43 21.94 -10.72
C GLU A 32 28.07 21.38 -9.43
N LEU A 33 27.28 20.75 -8.56
CA LEU A 33 27.79 20.14 -7.33
C LEU A 33 28.78 19.01 -7.60
N TYR A 34 28.52 18.19 -8.62
CA TYR A 34 29.44 17.13 -9.05
C TYR A 34 30.80 17.69 -9.49
N PHE A 35 30.78 18.74 -10.33
CA PHE A 35 31.99 19.41 -10.80
C PHE A 35 32.80 20.03 -9.65
N GLN A 36 32.12 20.72 -8.73
CA GLN A 36 32.72 21.34 -7.54
C GLN A 36 33.39 20.30 -6.62
N LEU A 37 32.69 19.20 -6.32
CA LEU A 37 33.24 18.12 -5.49
C LEU A 37 34.41 17.42 -6.15
N ARG A 38 34.34 17.15 -7.46
CA ARG A 38 35.44 16.55 -8.21
C ARG A 38 36.68 17.46 -8.20
N ARG A 39 36.49 18.77 -8.36
CA ARG A 39 37.58 19.75 -8.29
C ARG A 39 38.22 19.78 -6.91
N PHE A 40 37.43 19.64 -5.84
CA PHE A 40 37.94 19.59 -4.47
C PHE A 40 38.69 18.30 -4.16
N ILE A 41 38.16 17.15 -4.57
CA ILE A 41 38.83 15.85 -4.43
C ILE A 41 40.19 15.88 -5.14
N CYS A 42 40.24 16.34 -6.39
CA CYS A 42 41.50 16.50 -7.12
C CYS A 42 42.48 17.49 -6.48
N LEU A 43 41.99 18.49 -5.75
CA LEU A 43 42.83 19.44 -5.02
C LEU A 43 43.45 18.80 -3.79
N ILE A 44 42.69 17.95 -3.07
CA ILE A 44 43.16 17.22 -1.89
C ILE A 44 44.14 16.08 -2.26
N ASP A 45 43.90 15.35 -3.34
CA ASP A 45 44.80 14.27 -3.79
C ASP A 45 46.21 14.77 -4.16
N ARG A 46 46.39 16.09 -4.34
CA ARG A 46 47.67 16.74 -4.66
C ARG A 46 48.45 17.24 -3.44
N ASN A 47 48.07 16.87 -2.21
CA ASN A 47 48.66 17.40 -0.97
C ASN A 47 48.66 18.95 -0.93
N PRO A 48 47.47 19.58 -0.93
CA PRO A 48 47.36 21.03 -1.02
C PRO A 48 47.83 21.73 0.27
N THR A 49 48.31 22.95 0.12
CA THR A 49 48.70 23.80 1.25
C THR A 49 47.45 24.35 1.98
N GLN A 50 47.63 24.77 3.23
CA GLN A 50 46.55 25.32 4.07
C GLN A 50 45.85 26.53 3.41
N ASP A 51 46.58 27.34 2.64
CA ASP A 51 46.03 28.49 1.91
C ASP A 51 45.18 28.08 0.71
N GLN A 52 45.56 27.01 0.02
CA GLN A 52 44.79 26.47 -1.11
C GLN A 52 43.44 25.92 -0.66
N ILE A 53 43.42 25.28 0.51
CA ILE A 53 42.19 24.77 1.13
C ILE A 53 41.30 25.93 1.59
N SER A 54 41.88 26.95 2.25
CA SER A 54 41.13 28.13 2.74
C SER A 54 40.54 28.95 1.58
N ASN A 55 41.29 29.14 0.49
CA ASN A 55 40.80 29.83 -0.71
C ASN A 55 39.63 29.11 -1.39
N PHE A 56 39.63 27.77 -1.39
CA PHE A 56 38.52 27.00 -1.95
C PHE A 56 37.21 27.23 -1.17
N PHE A 57 37.28 27.18 0.17
CA PHE A 57 36.10 27.40 1.02
C PHE A 57 35.59 28.85 0.97
N ASN A 58 36.50 29.84 0.94
CA ASN A 58 36.11 31.24 0.84
C ASN A 58 35.40 31.55 -0.48
N LYS A 59 35.87 30.99 -1.62
CA LYS A 59 35.18 31.12 -2.92
C LYS A 59 33.80 30.46 -2.97
N GLN A 60 33.49 29.52 -2.07
CA GLN A 60 32.17 28.89 -2.01
C GLN A 60 31.18 29.64 -1.11
N ALA A 61 31.66 30.41 -0.12
CA ALA A 61 30.80 31.20 0.77
C ALA A 61 29.98 32.26 0.00
N GLU A 62 30.55 32.85 -1.05
CA GLU A 62 29.90 33.85 -1.92
C GLU A 62 28.70 33.29 -2.73
N PHE A 63 28.60 31.98 -2.90
CA PHE A 63 27.50 31.34 -3.66
C PHE A 63 26.30 30.91 -2.78
N SER A 64 26.34 31.21 -1.48
CA SER A 64 25.38 30.71 -0.49
C SER A 64 24.18 31.62 -0.20
N GLU A 65 24.14 32.83 -0.78
CA GLU A 65 22.98 33.72 -0.69
C GLU A 65 21.86 33.27 -1.64
N SER A 66 21.09 32.25 -1.22
CA SER A 66 19.73 32.08 -1.75
C SER A 66 18.76 31.78 -0.60
N PRO A 67 17.53 32.32 -0.59
CA PRO A 67 16.76 32.54 0.64
C PRO A 67 16.00 31.32 1.17
N ASN A 68 16.25 30.10 0.69
CA ASN A 68 15.43 28.94 1.04
C ASN A 68 16.26 27.82 1.67
N ASN A 69 16.34 27.84 3.01
CA ASN A 69 16.51 26.74 4.01
C ASN A 69 17.00 25.33 3.58
N ARG A 70 17.89 25.22 2.59
CA ARG A 70 18.70 24.03 2.26
C ARG A 70 20.14 24.15 2.75
N SER A 71 20.41 25.15 3.58
CA SER A 71 21.71 25.62 4.07
C SER A 71 22.32 24.79 5.22
N ILE A 72 21.60 23.80 5.76
CA ILE A 72 22.07 23.03 6.94
C ILE A 72 23.33 22.18 6.61
N SER A 73 23.53 21.78 5.35
CA SER A 73 24.68 20.95 4.95
C SER A 73 25.98 21.74 4.83
N LEU A 74 25.93 22.98 4.32
CA LEU A 74 27.10 23.84 4.14
C LEU A 74 27.49 24.55 5.44
N LEU A 75 26.51 24.89 6.30
CA LEU A 75 26.77 25.43 7.65
C LEU A 75 27.60 24.47 8.52
N LYS A 76 27.50 23.15 8.30
CA LYS A 76 28.32 22.15 9.01
C LYS A 76 29.75 22.04 8.49
N ILE A 77 29.98 22.36 7.22
CA ILE A 77 31.32 22.53 6.66
C ILE A 77 31.93 23.84 7.17
N ASN A 78 31.13 24.89 7.35
CA ASN A 78 31.59 26.13 8.00
C ASN A 78 31.87 25.97 9.50
N GLY A 79 31.22 25.01 10.18
CA GLY A 79 31.59 24.60 11.54
C GLY A 79 32.98 23.95 11.63
N LEU A 80 33.52 23.45 10.52
CA LEU A 80 34.92 23.01 10.40
C LEU A 80 35.85 24.17 9.98
N SER A 81 35.30 25.21 9.34
CA SER A 81 36.01 26.45 8.99
C SER A 81 36.02 27.48 10.11
N SER A 82 35.59 27.15 11.34
CA SER A 82 35.98 27.91 12.55
C SER A 82 37.46 27.70 12.81
N ALA A 83 38.26 28.10 11.82
CA ALA A 83 39.67 27.85 11.71
C ALA A 83 40.49 28.91 12.46
N LYS A 84 39.93 29.42 13.57
CA LYS A 84 40.70 30.18 14.57
C LYS A 84 41.32 29.27 15.64
N SER A 85 41.08 27.95 15.61
CA SER A 85 41.63 26.99 16.58
C SER A 85 42.64 25.98 15.99
N PHE A 86 43.26 26.26 14.83
CA PHE A 86 44.18 25.33 14.15
C PHE A 86 45.67 25.65 14.35
N GLU A 87 46.01 26.70 15.11
CA GLU A 87 47.41 27.11 15.29
C GLU A 87 48.21 26.18 16.22
N ASN A 88 47.57 25.38 17.08
CA ASN A 88 48.26 24.61 18.14
C ASN A 88 47.95 23.10 18.17
N LYS A 89 47.86 22.42 17.02
CA LYS A 89 47.73 20.94 16.98
C LYS A 89 48.72 20.28 16.02
N ASP A 90 49.26 19.16 16.50
CA ASP A 90 50.25 18.32 15.83
C ASP A 90 49.77 17.85 14.44
N TRP A 91 50.67 17.82 13.46
CA TRP A 91 50.37 17.60 12.03
C TRP A 91 49.63 16.28 11.78
N LYS A 92 49.93 15.25 12.60
CA LYS A 92 49.25 13.95 12.56
C LYS A 92 47.76 14.03 12.92
N GLU A 93 47.37 14.86 13.88
CA GLU A 93 45.95 15.05 14.23
C GLU A 93 45.19 15.86 13.17
N LYS A 94 45.88 16.75 12.44
CA LYS A 94 45.33 17.46 11.27
C LYS A 94 45.07 16.48 10.11
N MET A 95 46.03 15.61 9.81
CA MET A 95 45.92 14.58 8.76
C MET A 95 44.77 13.58 8.98
N ILE A 96 44.54 13.13 10.22
CA ILE A 96 43.43 12.23 10.53
C ILE A 96 42.07 12.88 10.22
N ARG A 97 41.90 14.17 10.58
CA ARG A 97 40.67 14.91 10.27
C ARG A 97 40.50 15.17 8.77
N TYR A 98 41.59 15.34 8.02
CA TYR A 98 41.53 15.45 6.56
C TYR A 98 41.02 14.15 5.90
N MET A 99 41.46 12.99 6.40
CA MET A 99 40.96 11.70 5.92
C MET A 99 39.47 11.50 6.24
N GLU A 100 39.00 11.95 7.39
CA GLU A 100 37.57 11.92 7.76
C GLU A 100 36.73 12.84 6.86
N ILE A 101 37.24 14.02 6.51
CA ILE A 101 36.59 14.95 5.56
C ILE A 101 36.51 14.32 4.16
N LEU A 102 37.60 13.69 3.69
CA LEU A 102 37.61 12.98 2.42
C LEU A 102 36.57 11.86 2.36
N GLN A 103 36.42 11.08 3.43
CA GLN A 103 35.39 10.04 3.48
C GLN A 103 33.98 10.61 3.32
N VAL A 104 33.69 11.74 3.97
CA VAL A 104 32.40 12.45 3.82
C VAL A 104 32.21 12.96 2.39
N LEU A 105 33.27 13.48 1.76
CA LEU A 105 33.21 14.01 0.39
C LEU A 105 33.04 12.91 -0.66
N TYR A 106 33.78 11.81 -0.54
CA TYR A 106 33.61 10.63 -1.39
C TYR A 106 32.21 10.02 -1.22
N TRP A 107 31.68 10.04 0.01
CA TRP A 107 30.29 9.66 0.26
C TRP A 107 29.30 10.58 -0.47
N TRP A 108 29.46 11.92 -0.36
CA TRP A 108 28.63 12.89 -1.10
C TRP A 108 28.74 12.73 -2.61
N HIS A 109 29.94 12.50 -3.13
CA HIS A 109 30.16 12.21 -4.55
C HIS A 109 29.35 10.97 -4.96
N GLY A 110 29.41 9.89 -4.18
CA GLY A 110 28.58 8.71 -4.40
C GLY A 110 27.07 8.99 -4.35
N VAL A 111 26.62 9.80 -3.39
CA VAL A 111 25.19 10.19 -3.27
C VAL A 111 24.73 11.00 -4.48
N ILE A 112 25.56 11.90 -4.99
CA ILE A 112 25.25 12.76 -6.14
C ILE A 112 25.23 11.96 -7.44
N VAL A 113 26.19 11.05 -7.63
CA VAL A 113 26.21 10.15 -8.79
C VAL A 113 24.98 9.25 -8.82
N ARG A 114 24.53 8.77 -7.65
CA ARG A 114 23.32 7.94 -7.52
C ARG A 114 22.01 8.74 -7.53
N ASN A 115 22.08 10.08 -7.60
CA ASN A 115 20.90 10.92 -7.57
C ASN A 115 20.13 10.84 -8.90
N GLN A 116 18.90 10.35 -8.85
CA GLN A 116 17.98 10.32 -9.98
C GLN A 116 17.43 11.72 -10.27
N GLU A 117 17.31 12.06 -11.54
CA GLU A 117 16.89 13.38 -11.98
C GLU A 117 15.48 13.74 -11.49
N MET A 118 15.31 14.96 -10.99
CA MET A 118 14.00 15.54 -10.78
C MET A 118 13.61 16.31 -12.04
N THR A 119 12.73 15.74 -12.87
CA THR A 119 12.07 16.51 -13.93
C THR A 119 10.93 17.34 -13.35
N LEU A 120 10.91 18.64 -13.67
CA LEU A 120 9.85 19.59 -13.29
C LEU A 120 8.66 19.54 -14.27
N GLU A 121 8.32 18.34 -14.75
CA GLU A 121 7.11 18.13 -15.54
C GLU A 121 5.96 17.79 -14.60
N VAL A 122 4.83 18.49 -14.75
CA VAL A 122 3.57 18.08 -14.12
C VAL A 122 3.10 16.83 -14.84
N LYS A 123 3.52 15.68 -14.34
CA LYS A 123 3.07 14.39 -14.88
C LYS A 123 1.66 14.11 -14.35
N ILE A 124 0.75 13.83 -15.27
CA ILE A 124 -0.61 13.39 -14.96
C ILE A 124 -0.51 12.00 -14.30
N SER A 125 -1.24 11.79 -13.21
CA SER A 125 -1.31 10.48 -12.56
C SER A 125 -2.04 9.48 -13.46
N GLU A 126 -1.42 8.32 -13.67
CA GLU A 126 -1.95 7.21 -14.48
C GLU A 126 -2.83 6.25 -13.66
N ALA A 127 -2.71 6.33 -12.33
CA ALA A 127 -3.59 5.65 -11.41
C ALA A 127 -3.78 6.46 -10.12
N VAL A 128 -4.95 6.29 -9.50
CA VAL A 128 -5.30 6.90 -8.22
C VAL A 128 -5.44 5.79 -7.19
N MET A 129 -4.62 5.86 -6.15
CA MET A 129 -4.66 4.95 -5.02
C MET A 129 -5.33 5.65 -3.84
N VAL A 130 -6.31 5.00 -3.23
CA VAL A 130 -6.93 5.45 -1.98
C VAL A 130 -6.85 4.34 -0.96
N GLN A 131 -6.25 4.62 0.18
CA GLN A 131 -6.02 3.66 1.26
C GLN A 131 -6.69 4.10 2.57
N ASP A 132 -6.97 3.15 3.45
CA ASP A 132 -7.49 3.38 4.80
C ASP A 132 -6.98 2.32 5.77
N ALA A 133 -6.60 2.72 6.98
CA ALA A 133 -6.21 1.80 8.04
C ALA A 133 -7.08 1.94 9.29
N SER A 134 -7.79 0.86 9.63
CA SER A 134 -8.57 0.76 10.86
C SER A 134 -7.79 0.06 11.97
N PRO A 135 -8.34 0.03 13.21
CA PRO A 135 -7.82 -0.83 14.27
C PRO A 135 -7.77 -2.31 13.89
N LYS A 136 -8.69 -2.79 13.04
CA LYS A 136 -8.87 -4.20 12.66
C LYS A 136 -7.99 -4.61 11.47
N GLY A 137 -7.91 -3.77 10.44
CA GLY A 137 -7.28 -4.10 9.18
C GLY A 137 -6.98 -2.88 8.31
N TRP A 138 -6.71 -3.13 7.05
CA TRP A 138 -6.46 -2.14 6.02
C TRP A 138 -7.25 -2.47 4.76
N GLY A 139 -7.57 -1.42 4.00
CA GLY A 139 -8.16 -1.52 2.69
C GLY A 139 -7.45 -0.58 1.72
N VAL A 140 -7.50 -0.91 0.43
CA VAL A 140 -7.06 -0.03 -0.64
C VAL A 140 -7.91 -0.22 -1.89
N THR A 141 -8.06 0.87 -2.61
CA THR A 141 -8.54 0.91 -3.99
C THR A 141 -7.47 1.51 -4.89
N LEU A 142 -7.32 0.93 -6.08
CA LEU A 142 -6.49 1.47 -7.16
C LEU A 142 -7.38 1.65 -8.38
N GLU A 143 -7.69 2.90 -8.69
CA GLU A 143 -8.44 3.30 -9.88
C GLU A 143 -7.45 3.56 -11.03
N LEU A 144 -7.61 2.80 -12.11
CA LEU A 144 -6.83 2.94 -13.33
C LEU A 144 -7.50 3.94 -14.27
N GLN A 145 -6.73 4.54 -15.19
CA GLN A 145 -7.28 5.43 -16.22
C GLN A 145 -8.34 4.78 -17.12
N THR A 146 -8.36 3.44 -17.22
CA THR A 146 -9.39 2.69 -17.94
C THR A 146 -10.77 2.77 -17.28
N GLY A 147 -10.85 3.27 -16.04
CA GLY A 147 -12.04 3.24 -15.18
C GLY A 147 -12.13 1.97 -14.32
N ASP A 148 -11.22 1.01 -14.50
CA ASP A 148 -11.17 -0.18 -13.67
C ASP A 148 -10.70 0.15 -12.25
N THR A 149 -11.41 -0.39 -11.26
CA THR A 149 -11.03 -0.26 -9.85
C THR A 149 -10.56 -1.62 -9.33
N LEU A 150 -9.28 -1.71 -9.00
CA LEU A 150 -8.72 -2.85 -8.30
C LEU A 150 -8.87 -2.63 -6.79
N VAL A 151 -9.20 -3.69 -6.07
CA VAL A 151 -9.43 -3.64 -4.63
C VAL A 151 -8.52 -4.64 -3.94
N GLN A 152 -7.88 -4.22 -2.85
CA GLN A 152 -7.14 -5.10 -1.93
C GLN A 152 -7.49 -4.75 -0.49
N HIS A 153 -7.41 -5.73 0.39
CA HIS A 153 -7.64 -5.52 1.82
C HIS A 153 -6.97 -6.64 2.63
N GLY A 154 -6.89 -6.45 3.94
CA GLY A 154 -6.38 -7.48 4.83
C GLY A 154 -6.51 -7.14 6.31
N GLU A 155 -6.32 -8.15 7.15
CA GLU A 155 -6.32 -7.98 8.60
C GLU A 155 -4.92 -7.73 9.15
N TRP A 156 -4.86 -6.94 10.22
CA TRP A 156 -3.64 -6.80 11.00
C TRP A 156 -3.39 -8.04 11.86
N ASN A 157 -2.14 -8.49 11.90
CA ASN A 157 -1.73 -9.52 12.86
C ASN A 157 -1.73 -8.96 14.31
N LYS A 158 -1.52 -9.82 15.31
CA LYS A 158 -1.58 -9.46 16.74
C LYS A 158 -0.65 -8.31 17.12
N GLU A 159 0.53 -8.22 16.49
CA GLU A 159 1.52 -7.16 16.75
C GLU A 159 1.13 -5.87 16.03
N GLN A 160 0.73 -5.97 14.76
CA GLN A 160 0.29 -4.87 13.92
C GLN A 160 -0.93 -4.15 14.50
N LYS A 161 -1.86 -4.90 15.13
CA LYS A 161 -3.01 -4.32 15.82
C LYS A 161 -2.61 -3.32 16.90
N ARG A 162 -1.43 -3.46 17.51
CA ARG A 162 -0.89 -2.57 18.56
C ARG A 162 -0.11 -1.37 18.00
N TRP A 163 0.10 -1.28 16.68
CA TRP A 163 0.78 -0.15 16.07
C TRP A 163 -0.05 1.13 16.17
N THR A 164 0.64 2.27 16.13
CA THR A 164 0.00 3.58 16.03
C THR A 164 -0.76 3.72 14.72
N SER A 165 -1.81 4.53 14.68
CA SER A 165 -2.59 4.79 13.46
C SER A 165 -1.69 5.23 12.30
N ASN A 166 -0.84 6.24 12.50
CA ASN A 166 0.11 6.69 11.46
C ASN A 166 1.03 5.57 10.92
N LYS A 167 1.43 4.60 11.75
CA LYS A 167 2.24 3.47 11.28
C LYS A 167 1.41 2.48 10.47
N LYS A 168 0.15 2.25 10.84
CA LYS A 168 -0.77 1.41 10.07
C LYS A 168 -1.08 2.04 8.70
N GLU A 169 -1.31 3.35 8.66
CA GLU A 169 -1.49 4.13 7.42
C GLU A 169 -0.29 3.96 6.48
N MET A 170 0.93 4.14 6.99
CA MET A 170 2.15 3.95 6.19
C MET A 170 2.33 2.50 5.72
N GLU A 171 2.01 1.52 6.57
CA GLU A 171 2.12 0.11 6.17
C GLU A 171 1.07 -0.27 5.13
N ALA A 172 -0.15 0.25 5.23
CA ALA A 172 -1.18 0.07 4.20
C ALA A 172 -0.64 0.56 2.84
N ILE A 173 -0.16 1.82 2.76
CA ILE A 173 0.48 2.36 1.55
C ILE A 173 1.60 1.45 1.03
N PHE A 174 2.46 0.93 1.92
CA PHE A 174 3.52 0.02 1.52
C PHE A 174 2.98 -1.28 0.92
N LEU A 175 2.01 -1.92 1.58
CA LEU A 175 1.42 -3.17 1.14
C LEU A 175 0.74 -3.01 -0.22
N ASP A 176 0.10 -1.86 -0.43
CA ASP A 176 -0.58 -1.52 -1.68
C ASP A 176 0.41 -1.45 -2.83
N LEU A 177 1.48 -0.66 -2.65
CA LEU A 177 2.55 -0.53 -3.64
C LEU A 177 3.22 -1.87 -3.93
N PHE A 178 3.37 -2.70 -2.90
CA PHE A 178 4.02 -4.00 -3.02
C PHE A 178 3.15 -4.97 -3.81
N ARG A 179 1.86 -5.06 -3.47
CA ARG A 179 0.90 -5.98 -4.11
C ARG A 179 0.61 -5.61 -5.57
N TYR A 180 0.45 -4.32 -5.85
CA TYR A 180 0.25 -3.84 -7.22
C TYR A 180 1.54 -3.64 -8.00
N GLY A 181 2.70 -3.96 -7.42
CA GLY A 181 4.01 -3.82 -8.05
C GLY A 181 4.11 -4.48 -9.43
N GLN A 182 3.45 -5.62 -9.63
CA GLN A 182 3.40 -6.30 -10.92
C GLN A 182 2.49 -5.58 -11.92
N VAL A 183 1.29 -5.17 -11.50
CA VAL A 183 0.35 -4.38 -12.31
C VAL A 183 1.00 -3.11 -12.82
N PHE A 184 1.75 -2.40 -11.97
CA PHE A 184 2.45 -1.19 -12.39
C PHE A 184 3.51 -1.45 -13.47
N LYS A 185 4.19 -2.60 -13.43
CA LYS A 185 5.18 -2.97 -14.45
C LYS A 185 4.50 -3.34 -15.78
N GLU A 186 3.45 -4.15 -15.71
CA GLU A 186 2.72 -4.64 -16.89
C GLU A 186 2.03 -3.50 -17.63
N LEU A 187 1.35 -2.62 -16.89
CA LEU A 187 0.68 -1.44 -17.44
C LEU A 187 1.64 -0.26 -17.67
N GLN A 188 2.93 -0.43 -17.38
CA GLN A 188 3.96 0.61 -17.49
C GLN A 188 3.62 1.92 -16.76
N ILE A 189 2.90 1.83 -15.64
CA ILE A 189 2.53 2.98 -14.81
C ILE A 189 3.79 3.59 -14.21
N LYS A 190 4.00 4.88 -14.47
CA LYS A 190 5.13 5.68 -14.00
C LYS A 190 4.73 6.68 -12.93
N VAL A 191 3.47 7.11 -12.90
CA VAL A 191 3.00 8.13 -11.94
C VAL A 191 1.69 7.73 -11.29
N ILE A 192 1.66 7.72 -9.96
CA ILE A 192 0.46 7.42 -9.17
C ILE A 192 0.16 8.56 -8.20
N LEU A 193 -1.13 8.80 -7.97
CA LEU A 193 -1.62 9.71 -6.95
C LEU A 193 -2.12 8.92 -5.74
N ILE A 194 -1.50 9.10 -4.59
CA ILE A 194 -1.91 8.50 -3.32
C ILE A 194 -2.78 9.49 -2.56
N LYS A 195 -4.04 9.11 -2.31
CA LYS A 195 -4.98 9.85 -1.48
C LYS A 195 -5.08 9.18 -0.10
N SER A 196 -4.96 9.98 0.96
CA SER A 196 -5.05 9.52 2.35
C SER A 196 -5.69 10.60 3.23
N ASP A 197 -6.40 10.19 4.26
CA ASP A 197 -6.92 11.08 5.31
C ASP A 197 -5.91 11.36 6.42
N SER A 198 -4.79 10.64 6.44
CA SER A 198 -3.66 10.94 7.30
C SER A 198 -2.81 12.06 6.70
N SER A 199 -3.01 13.27 7.20
CA SER A 199 -2.17 14.42 6.86
C SER A 199 -0.68 14.15 7.12
N THR A 200 -0.37 13.32 8.14
CA THR A 200 1.01 12.90 8.43
C THR A 200 1.57 12.06 7.29
N ALA A 201 0.83 11.04 6.84
CA ALA A 201 1.26 10.18 5.75
C ALA A 201 1.50 10.98 4.46
N VAL A 202 0.55 11.85 4.10
CA VAL A 202 0.62 12.71 2.91
C VAL A 202 1.85 13.61 2.95
N GLN A 203 2.09 14.29 4.07
CA GLN A 203 3.23 15.23 4.21
C GLN A 203 4.58 14.52 4.23
N ASP A 204 4.68 13.42 4.98
CA ASP A 204 5.94 12.70 5.15
C ASP A 204 6.36 12.00 3.84
N LEU A 205 5.41 11.47 3.08
CA LEU A 205 5.65 10.90 1.76
C LEU A 205 5.96 11.97 0.70
N ALA A 206 5.25 13.10 0.70
CA ALA A 206 5.55 14.23 -0.19
C ALA A 206 7.00 14.72 0.00
N LYS A 207 7.44 14.81 1.26
CA LYS A 207 8.80 15.21 1.62
C LYS A 207 9.82 14.06 1.49
N GLN A 208 9.36 12.83 1.30
CA GLN A 208 10.16 11.60 1.38
C GLN A 208 11.01 11.52 2.67
N ARG A 209 10.46 12.06 3.76
CA ARG A 209 11.12 12.19 5.06
C ARG A 209 10.08 12.28 6.16
N ALA A 210 10.34 11.58 7.26
CA ALA A 210 9.51 11.62 8.46
C ALA A 210 10.34 11.85 9.73
N GLY A 211 9.64 12.05 10.84
CA GLY A 211 10.22 12.01 12.19
C GLY A 211 10.81 10.65 12.55
N GLN A 212 11.57 10.58 13.65
CA GLN A 212 12.37 9.41 14.02
C GLN A 212 11.57 8.10 14.11
N THR A 213 10.30 8.17 14.47
CA THR A 213 9.39 7.04 14.65
C THR A 213 8.85 6.43 13.35
N LEU A 214 8.74 7.22 12.28
CA LEU A 214 8.19 6.80 10.97
C LEU A 214 9.23 6.82 9.84
N ALA A 215 10.46 7.24 10.14
CA ALA A 215 11.53 7.36 9.16
C ALA A 215 11.89 6.02 8.49
N ALA A 216 11.74 4.90 9.20
CA ALA A 216 12.00 3.58 8.63
C ALA A 216 10.93 3.20 7.59
N GLU A 217 9.67 3.46 7.90
CA GLU A 217 8.50 3.19 7.08
C GLU A 217 8.52 4.03 5.80
N VAL A 218 8.78 5.34 5.89
CA VAL A 218 8.92 6.19 4.70
C VAL A 218 10.09 5.75 3.83
N LYS A 219 11.24 5.39 4.41
CA LYS A 219 12.37 4.85 3.64
C LYS A 219 12.02 3.56 2.93
N LYS A 220 11.27 2.66 3.58
CA LYS A 220 10.80 1.40 3.02
C LYS A 220 9.92 1.66 1.78
N ILE A 221 8.96 2.58 1.89
CA ILE A 221 8.08 2.99 0.77
C ILE A 221 8.88 3.62 -0.37
N VAL A 222 9.75 4.60 -0.07
CA VAL A 222 10.54 5.30 -1.08
C VAL A 222 11.46 4.33 -1.85
N ARG A 223 12.08 3.37 -1.16
CA ARG A 223 12.89 2.33 -1.80
C ARG A 223 12.07 1.46 -2.75
N LEU A 224 10.86 1.07 -2.34
CA LEU A 224 9.97 0.29 -3.18
C LEU A 224 9.56 1.07 -4.44
N CYS A 225 9.18 2.35 -4.31
CA CYS A 225 8.87 3.21 -5.46
C CYS A 225 10.06 3.31 -6.43
N GLN A 226 11.29 3.43 -5.92
CA GLN A 226 12.51 3.44 -6.73
C GLN A 226 12.72 2.12 -7.49
N GLN A 227 12.50 0.98 -6.82
CA GLN A 227 12.60 -0.35 -7.44
C GLN A 227 11.55 -0.55 -8.55
N LEU A 228 10.33 -0.06 -8.32
CA LEU A 228 9.24 -0.10 -9.29
C LEU A 228 9.36 0.97 -10.38
N ARG A 229 10.29 1.94 -10.22
CA ARG A 229 10.46 3.11 -11.10
C ARG A 229 9.20 3.98 -11.21
N ILE A 230 8.46 4.09 -10.10
CA ILE A 230 7.23 4.88 -10.00
C ILE A 230 7.49 6.18 -9.23
N GLN A 231 6.92 7.26 -9.72
CA GLN A 231 6.82 8.54 -9.04
C GLN A 231 5.47 8.65 -8.32
N ILE A 232 5.52 8.98 -7.03
CA ILE A 232 4.32 9.19 -6.22
C ILE A 232 4.00 10.68 -6.11
N GLN A 233 2.72 11.01 -6.23
CA GLN A 233 2.11 12.25 -5.79
C GLN A 233 1.22 11.92 -4.60
N THR A 234 1.02 12.87 -3.68
CA THR A 234 0.17 12.66 -2.52
C THR A 234 -0.86 13.78 -2.40
N GLN A 235 -2.07 13.42 -1.97
CA GLN A 235 -3.15 14.36 -1.73
C GLN A 235 -3.90 13.97 -0.45
N HIS A 236 -4.16 14.96 0.39
CA HIS A 236 -5.00 14.76 1.56
C HIS A 236 -6.48 14.77 1.17
N ILE A 237 -7.25 13.82 1.67
CA ILE A 237 -8.71 13.76 1.50
C ILE A 237 -9.40 13.73 2.87
N PRO A 238 -10.59 14.32 3.02
CA PRO A 238 -11.37 14.14 4.24
C PRO A 238 -11.76 12.66 4.40
N GLY A 239 -11.66 12.09 5.60
CA GLY A 239 -12.04 10.69 5.86
C GLY A 239 -13.46 10.32 5.41
N VAL A 240 -14.39 11.28 5.42
CA VAL A 240 -15.77 11.10 4.89
C VAL A 240 -15.83 10.81 3.37
N SER A 241 -14.78 11.15 2.62
CA SER A 241 -14.67 10.86 1.19
C SER A 241 -14.09 9.47 0.92
N ASN A 242 -13.61 8.75 1.94
CA ASN A 242 -12.92 7.46 1.83
C ASN A 242 -13.85 6.26 2.08
N LYS A 243 -15.14 6.35 1.73
CA LYS A 243 -16.17 5.39 2.17
C LYS A 243 -15.88 3.95 1.76
N ILE A 244 -15.37 3.74 0.53
CA ILE A 244 -15.05 2.41 0.02
C ILE A 244 -13.92 1.82 0.86
N THR A 245 -12.85 2.56 1.04
CA THR A 245 -11.67 2.05 1.71
C THR A 245 -11.85 1.89 3.22
N ASP A 246 -12.60 2.81 3.85
CA ASP A 246 -13.05 2.68 5.25
C ASP A 246 -13.94 1.44 5.43
N ALA A 247 -14.79 1.12 4.46
CA ALA A 247 -15.58 -0.11 4.49
C ALA A 247 -14.70 -1.37 4.37
N LEU A 248 -13.66 -1.35 3.52
CA LEU A 248 -12.71 -2.45 3.39
C LEU A 248 -11.87 -2.66 4.66
N SER A 249 -11.44 -1.57 5.30
CA SER A 249 -10.62 -1.62 6.51
C SER A 249 -11.44 -2.05 7.74
N ARG A 250 -12.75 -1.79 7.74
CA ARG A 250 -13.72 -2.13 8.81
C ARG A 250 -14.60 -3.32 8.49
N GLN A 251 -14.27 -4.08 7.45
CA GLN A 251 -15.14 -5.12 6.97
C GLN A 251 -15.42 -6.20 8.04
N SER A 252 -16.68 -6.64 8.15
CA SER A 252 -17.05 -7.71 9.09
C SER A 252 -16.37 -9.01 8.72
N THR A 253 -15.58 -9.54 9.65
CA THR A 253 -14.93 -10.85 9.55
C THR A 253 -15.90 -12.00 9.79
N GLN A 254 -17.05 -11.71 10.40
CA GLN A 254 -18.03 -12.72 10.83
C GLN A 254 -19.06 -13.08 9.74
N GLY A 255 -19.20 -12.26 8.69
CA GLY A 255 -20.14 -12.54 7.60
C GLY A 255 -21.60 -12.33 7.96
N ASP A 256 -21.89 -11.47 8.94
CA ASP A 256 -23.26 -11.17 9.36
C ASP A 256 -23.93 -10.18 8.38
N TYR A 257 -24.17 -10.65 7.16
CA TYR A 257 -24.91 -9.96 6.10
C TYR A 257 -25.42 -11.00 5.09
N SER A 258 -26.55 -10.74 4.44
CA SER A 258 -27.14 -11.66 3.47
C SER A 258 -27.61 -10.95 2.22
N VAL A 259 -27.72 -11.70 1.12
CA VAL A 259 -28.38 -11.21 -0.10
C VAL A 259 -29.86 -11.03 0.18
N LYS A 260 -30.46 -9.97 -0.37
CA LYS A 260 -31.91 -9.74 -0.31
C LYS A 260 -32.69 -10.93 -0.88
N LYS A 261 -33.79 -11.32 -0.20
CA LYS A 261 -34.58 -12.51 -0.54
C LYS A 261 -35.16 -12.44 -1.96
N GLU A 262 -35.54 -11.25 -2.41
CA GLU A 262 -36.02 -10.96 -3.75
C GLU A 262 -34.95 -11.23 -4.82
N ILE A 263 -33.69 -10.86 -4.56
CA ILE A 263 -32.57 -11.12 -5.47
C ILE A 263 -32.26 -12.62 -5.50
N PHE A 264 -32.27 -13.29 -4.34
CA PHE A 264 -32.12 -14.74 -4.26
C PHE A 264 -33.18 -15.49 -5.08
N ARG A 265 -34.47 -15.11 -4.93
CA ARG A 265 -35.57 -15.70 -5.69
C ARG A 265 -35.41 -15.47 -7.20
N ALA A 266 -35.05 -14.25 -7.59
CA ALA A 266 -34.82 -13.92 -8.99
C ALA A 266 -33.67 -14.75 -9.60
N LEU A 267 -32.58 -14.96 -8.85
CA LEU A 267 -31.47 -15.81 -9.28
C LEU A 267 -31.87 -17.28 -9.44
N CYS A 268 -32.59 -17.84 -8.46
CA CYS A 268 -33.08 -19.21 -8.52
C CYS A 268 -34.01 -19.43 -9.73
N GLN A 269 -34.88 -18.46 -10.02
CA GLN A 269 -35.76 -18.49 -11.18
C GLN A 269 -34.99 -18.37 -12.49
N ALA A 270 -34.06 -17.40 -12.60
CA ALA A 270 -33.32 -17.13 -13.82
C ALA A 270 -32.38 -18.27 -14.25
N TRP A 271 -31.88 -19.06 -13.30
CA TRP A 271 -30.98 -20.19 -13.55
C TRP A 271 -31.64 -21.55 -13.32
N GLU A 272 -32.95 -21.59 -13.09
CA GLU A 272 -33.73 -22.82 -12.88
C GLU A 272 -33.08 -23.77 -11.87
N ILE A 273 -32.55 -23.19 -10.79
CA ILE A 273 -31.77 -23.89 -9.78
C ILE A 273 -32.33 -23.56 -8.40
N ILE A 274 -32.48 -24.59 -7.58
CA ILE A 274 -32.97 -24.47 -6.21
C ILE A 274 -31.87 -24.96 -5.28
N PRO A 275 -31.12 -24.06 -4.63
CA PRO A 275 -30.18 -24.46 -3.60
C PRO A 275 -30.90 -25.22 -2.48
N THR A 276 -30.29 -26.31 -2.03
CA THR A 276 -30.82 -27.17 -0.96
C THR A 276 -30.17 -26.88 0.40
N LEU A 277 -29.01 -26.22 0.40
CA LEU A 277 -28.23 -25.93 1.59
C LEU A 277 -27.47 -24.60 1.50
N ASP A 278 -27.64 -23.74 2.51
CA ASP A 278 -26.88 -22.48 2.68
C ASP A 278 -25.60 -22.73 3.50
N LEU A 279 -24.42 -22.58 2.90
CA LEU A 279 -23.17 -22.93 3.57
C LEU A 279 -22.67 -21.88 4.56
N PHE A 280 -23.14 -20.64 4.47
CA PHE A 280 -22.55 -19.53 5.23
C PHE A 280 -23.65 -18.62 5.76
N ALA A 281 -24.48 -19.16 6.66
CA ALA A 281 -25.63 -18.46 7.21
C ALA A 281 -25.78 -18.63 8.72
N THR A 282 -26.66 -17.82 9.30
CA THR A 282 -27.21 -17.92 10.65
C THR A 282 -28.70 -18.21 10.54
N GLY A 283 -29.34 -18.59 11.64
CA GLY A 283 -30.78 -18.82 11.68
C GLY A 283 -31.59 -17.59 11.24
N GLU A 284 -31.06 -16.38 11.42
CA GLU A 284 -31.73 -15.13 11.03
C GLU A 284 -31.55 -14.78 9.55
N ASN A 285 -30.40 -15.13 8.96
CA ASN A 285 -30.02 -14.64 7.63
C ASN A 285 -30.07 -15.69 6.52
N LYS A 286 -30.37 -16.95 6.86
CA LYS A 286 -30.49 -18.07 5.91
C LYS A 286 -31.48 -17.77 4.78
N LEU A 287 -31.11 -18.20 3.58
CA LEU A 287 -31.96 -18.07 2.38
C LEU A 287 -32.68 -19.36 2.01
N VAL A 288 -32.25 -20.48 2.59
CA VAL A 288 -32.93 -21.78 2.52
C VAL A 288 -33.10 -22.35 3.92
N ASP A 289 -33.98 -23.34 4.07
CA ASP A 289 -34.35 -23.84 5.41
C ASP A 289 -33.19 -24.53 6.13
N ARG A 290 -32.40 -25.31 5.38
CA ARG A 290 -31.20 -26.02 5.84
C ARG A 290 -29.97 -25.13 5.66
N PHE A 291 -29.19 -24.96 6.71
CA PHE A 291 -28.03 -24.06 6.68
C PHE A 291 -26.88 -24.55 7.57
N VAL A 292 -25.68 -24.04 7.28
CA VAL A 292 -24.45 -24.30 8.02
C VAL A 292 -23.97 -23.01 8.66
N THR A 293 -23.70 -23.05 9.96
CA THR A 293 -23.27 -21.87 10.72
C THR A 293 -21.75 -21.64 10.64
N ILE A 294 -21.36 -20.38 10.71
CA ILE A 294 -19.98 -19.90 10.50
C ILE A 294 -19.20 -19.82 11.82
N GLY A 295 -19.88 -19.44 12.90
CA GLY A 295 -19.26 -18.94 14.13
C GLY A 295 -19.54 -19.80 15.36
N GLU A 296 -20.81 -19.90 15.73
CA GLU A 296 -21.28 -20.61 16.93
C GLU A 296 -22.37 -21.61 16.53
N GLU A 297 -22.51 -22.69 17.31
CA GLU A 297 -23.60 -23.64 17.09
C GLU A 297 -24.95 -22.96 17.32
N GLU A 298 -25.86 -23.13 16.37
CA GLU A 298 -27.20 -22.56 16.40
C GLU A 298 -28.22 -23.69 16.26
N GLU A 299 -29.34 -23.57 16.97
CA GLU A 299 -30.45 -24.50 16.84
C GLU A 299 -31.01 -24.48 15.41
N GLY A 300 -31.17 -25.67 14.81
CA GLY A 300 -31.61 -25.82 13.43
C GLY A 300 -30.52 -25.71 12.37
N ALA A 301 -29.26 -25.44 12.75
CA ALA A 301 -28.12 -25.59 11.84
C ALA A 301 -27.81 -27.08 11.61
N GLU A 302 -27.47 -27.43 10.37
CA GLU A 302 -27.07 -28.79 9.99
C GLU A 302 -25.73 -29.18 10.63
N TRP A 303 -24.78 -28.24 10.66
CA TRP A 303 -23.52 -28.34 11.39
C TRP A 303 -22.81 -26.98 11.53
N LEU A 304 -21.74 -26.96 12.32
CA LEU A 304 -20.81 -25.83 12.45
C LEU A 304 -19.67 -25.94 11.41
N ASN A 305 -19.34 -24.81 10.79
CA ASN A 305 -18.24 -24.62 9.85
C ASN A 305 -18.38 -25.43 8.55
N ALA A 306 -18.69 -24.74 7.45
CA ALA A 306 -18.81 -25.32 6.10
C ALA A 306 -17.60 -26.15 5.64
N PHE A 307 -16.40 -25.86 6.12
CA PHE A 307 -15.18 -26.56 5.69
C PHE A 307 -14.91 -27.85 6.45
N SER A 308 -15.76 -28.20 7.43
CA SER A 308 -15.60 -29.42 8.23
C SER A 308 -16.08 -30.69 7.50
N ARG A 309 -16.90 -30.53 6.44
CA ARG A 309 -17.48 -31.63 5.67
C ARG A 309 -17.20 -31.50 4.17
N PRO A 310 -17.17 -32.62 3.43
CA PRO A 310 -17.15 -32.60 1.96
C PRO A 310 -18.38 -31.89 1.38
N TRP A 311 -18.21 -31.13 0.31
CA TRP A 311 -19.30 -30.46 -0.38
C TRP A 311 -19.82 -31.37 -1.50
N LYS A 312 -20.72 -32.30 -1.17
CA LYS A 312 -21.24 -33.31 -2.11
C LYS A 312 -22.75 -33.49 -1.94
N GLU A 313 -23.38 -34.06 -2.98
CA GLU A 313 -24.78 -34.55 -2.96
C GLU A 313 -25.85 -33.49 -2.69
N GLU A 314 -25.50 -32.20 -2.81
CA GLU A 314 -26.38 -31.07 -2.53
C GLU A 314 -26.13 -29.96 -3.57
N ILE A 315 -27.09 -29.05 -3.71
CA ILE A 315 -26.92 -27.80 -4.47
C ILE A 315 -26.68 -26.68 -3.46
N PHE A 316 -25.50 -26.07 -3.50
CA PHE A 316 -25.13 -25.11 -2.46
C PHE A 316 -25.44 -23.67 -2.83
N TRP A 317 -25.94 -22.92 -1.85
CA TRP A 317 -25.86 -21.47 -1.84
C TRP A 317 -24.60 -21.06 -1.07
N ILE A 318 -23.72 -20.32 -1.73
CA ILE A 318 -22.37 -20.00 -1.25
C ILE A 318 -22.20 -18.48 -1.17
N HIS A 319 -22.53 -17.90 -0.01
CA HIS A 319 -22.35 -16.49 0.30
C HIS A 319 -21.46 -16.29 1.54
N GLN A 320 -20.19 -16.62 1.38
CA GLN A 320 -19.17 -16.56 2.41
C GLN A 320 -18.78 -15.12 2.81
N PRO A 321 -18.30 -14.92 4.06
CA PRO A 321 -17.54 -13.73 4.40
C PRO A 321 -16.31 -13.59 3.51
N ILE A 322 -15.95 -12.36 3.11
CA ILE A 322 -14.83 -12.14 2.18
C ILE A 322 -13.52 -12.84 2.56
N PRO A 323 -13.06 -12.83 3.82
CA PRO A 323 -11.83 -13.53 4.20
C PRO A 323 -11.85 -15.05 3.90
N LYS A 324 -13.05 -15.63 3.72
CA LYS A 324 -13.25 -17.06 3.44
C LYS A 324 -13.41 -17.38 1.94
N ILE A 325 -13.44 -16.38 1.04
CA ILE A 325 -13.61 -16.62 -0.42
C ILE A 325 -12.55 -17.55 -0.97
N GLY A 326 -11.26 -17.28 -0.72
CA GLY A 326 -10.19 -18.14 -1.23
C GLY A 326 -10.30 -19.58 -0.74
N LYS A 327 -10.71 -19.78 0.53
CA LYS A 327 -10.91 -21.14 1.09
C LYS A 327 -12.15 -21.82 0.52
N ALA A 328 -13.23 -21.06 0.27
CA ALA A 328 -14.42 -21.53 -0.43
C ALA A 328 -14.08 -21.98 -1.85
N MET A 329 -13.27 -21.22 -2.60
CA MET A 329 -12.80 -21.60 -3.92
C MET A 329 -11.98 -22.89 -3.90
N ILE A 330 -11.06 -23.07 -2.95
CA ILE A 330 -10.29 -24.31 -2.82
C ILE A 330 -11.20 -25.52 -2.51
N ALA A 331 -12.21 -25.34 -1.66
CA ALA A 331 -13.17 -26.38 -1.34
C ALA A 331 -14.06 -26.72 -2.54
N TRP A 332 -14.56 -25.70 -3.24
CA TRP A 332 -15.34 -25.86 -4.45
C TRP A 332 -14.52 -26.57 -5.54
N GLU A 333 -13.27 -26.16 -5.78
CA GLU A 333 -12.38 -26.79 -6.77
C GLU A 333 -12.19 -28.28 -6.51
N LYS A 334 -12.07 -28.66 -5.23
CA LYS A 334 -11.85 -30.04 -4.82
C LYS A 334 -13.07 -30.93 -5.03
N PHE A 335 -14.27 -30.42 -4.83
CA PHE A 335 -15.50 -31.23 -4.83
C PHE A 335 -16.41 -30.99 -6.04
N LYS A 336 -16.19 -29.87 -6.76
CA LYS A 336 -16.95 -29.39 -7.92
C LYS A 336 -18.47 -29.49 -7.77
N PRO A 337 -19.07 -29.07 -6.65
CA PRO A 337 -20.51 -29.19 -6.50
C PRO A 337 -21.26 -28.15 -7.34
N LYS A 338 -22.46 -28.49 -7.77
CA LYS A 338 -23.38 -27.52 -8.37
C LYS A 338 -23.76 -26.46 -7.33
N SER A 339 -23.57 -25.19 -7.65
CA SER A 339 -23.82 -24.12 -6.68
C SER A 339 -24.07 -22.76 -7.30
N ILE A 340 -24.72 -21.88 -6.53
CA ILE A 340 -24.69 -20.44 -6.76
C ILE A 340 -23.71 -19.84 -5.76
N MET A 341 -22.67 -19.19 -6.28
CA MET A 341 -21.70 -18.46 -5.47
C MET A 341 -21.91 -16.96 -5.62
N ILE A 342 -21.95 -16.26 -4.49
CA ILE A 342 -22.03 -14.80 -4.43
C ILE A 342 -20.68 -14.24 -3.98
N ALA A 343 -20.14 -13.31 -4.76
CA ALA A 343 -18.87 -12.67 -4.46
C ALA A 343 -18.83 -11.21 -4.95
N PRO A 344 -17.98 -10.37 -4.36
CA PRO A 344 -17.71 -9.03 -4.89
C PRO A 344 -17.08 -9.09 -6.29
N TRP A 345 -17.44 -8.14 -7.15
CA TRP A 345 -16.86 -7.98 -8.47
C TRP A 345 -15.49 -7.29 -8.40
N TRP A 346 -14.46 -8.03 -7.99
CA TRP A 346 -13.10 -7.49 -7.75
C TRP A 346 -12.03 -8.17 -8.62
N PRO A 347 -11.82 -7.70 -9.88
CA PRO A 347 -10.85 -8.28 -10.81
C PRO A 347 -9.40 -8.42 -10.30
N GLY A 348 -9.00 -7.57 -9.36
CA GLY A 348 -7.66 -7.58 -8.79
C GLY A 348 -7.39 -8.67 -7.74
N GLN A 349 -8.36 -9.52 -7.43
CA GLN A 349 -8.22 -10.57 -6.42
C GLN A 349 -7.79 -11.90 -7.04
N ILE A 350 -6.87 -12.61 -6.36
CA ILE A 350 -6.31 -13.89 -6.84
C ILE A 350 -7.43 -14.91 -7.11
N TRP A 351 -8.45 -14.95 -6.26
CA TRP A 351 -9.57 -15.88 -6.40
C TRP A 351 -10.54 -15.50 -7.52
N PHE A 352 -10.51 -14.26 -8.03
CA PHE A 352 -11.49 -13.78 -9.01
C PHE A 352 -11.31 -14.46 -10.37
N THR A 353 -10.07 -14.66 -10.82
CA THR A 353 -9.78 -15.35 -12.09
C THR A 353 -10.23 -16.80 -12.07
N SER A 354 -10.01 -17.53 -10.97
CA SER A 354 -10.53 -18.89 -10.81
C SER A 354 -12.04 -18.89 -10.86
N LEU A 355 -12.67 -17.96 -10.14
CA LEU A 355 -14.12 -17.86 -10.06
C LEU A 355 -14.77 -17.53 -11.41
N LEU A 356 -14.14 -16.72 -12.26
CA LEU A 356 -14.59 -16.52 -13.65
C LEU A 356 -14.41 -17.78 -14.51
N THR A 357 -13.23 -18.40 -14.46
CA THR A 357 -12.89 -19.59 -15.26
C THR A 357 -13.80 -20.78 -14.93
N ASP A 358 -14.13 -20.94 -13.66
CA ASP A 358 -14.91 -22.07 -13.14
C ASP A 358 -16.43 -21.84 -13.14
N SER A 359 -16.87 -20.61 -13.40
CA SER A 359 -18.30 -20.29 -13.54
C SER A 359 -18.78 -20.62 -14.96
N SER A 360 -19.95 -21.25 -15.07
CA SER A 360 -20.62 -21.43 -16.37
C SER A 360 -21.31 -20.16 -16.82
N ARG A 361 -21.87 -19.38 -15.88
CA ARG A 361 -22.53 -18.10 -16.12
C ARG A 361 -22.30 -17.18 -14.92
N TYR A 362 -22.35 -15.88 -15.14
CA TYR A 362 -22.35 -14.90 -14.05
C TYR A 362 -23.25 -13.70 -14.36
N LEU A 363 -23.71 -13.04 -13.29
CA LEU A 363 -24.54 -11.84 -13.36
C LEU A 363 -24.03 -10.80 -12.37
N ILE A 364 -23.77 -9.59 -12.85
CA ILE A 364 -23.44 -8.44 -12.00
C ILE A 364 -24.76 -7.90 -11.44
N LEU A 365 -24.98 -8.08 -10.14
CA LEU A 365 -26.25 -7.74 -9.47
C LEU A 365 -26.40 -6.25 -9.23
N GLY A 366 -25.29 -5.54 -9.01
CA GLY A 366 -25.27 -4.10 -8.73
C GLY A 366 -24.51 -3.76 -7.44
N GLU A 367 -24.64 -2.52 -6.98
CA GLU A 367 -23.96 -2.02 -5.79
C GLU A 367 -24.38 -2.78 -4.53
N SER A 368 -23.42 -3.16 -3.69
CA SER A 368 -23.64 -3.98 -2.49
C SER A 368 -24.72 -3.43 -1.55
N SER A 369 -24.79 -2.11 -1.37
CA SER A 369 -25.83 -1.45 -0.55
C SER A 369 -27.25 -1.68 -1.06
N LEU A 370 -27.43 -1.99 -2.34
CA LEU A 370 -28.71 -2.31 -2.95
C LEU A 370 -29.01 -3.80 -2.92
N ILE A 371 -27.99 -4.65 -2.81
CA ILE A 371 -28.09 -6.12 -2.94
C ILE A 371 -28.05 -6.85 -1.60
N LEU A 372 -27.34 -6.30 -0.62
CA LEU A 372 -27.08 -6.93 0.67
C LEU A 372 -27.86 -6.24 1.80
N ASN A 373 -28.34 -7.04 2.74
CA ASN A 373 -28.87 -6.61 4.02
C ASN A 373 -27.79 -6.78 5.10
N PRO A 374 -27.45 -5.73 5.87
CA PRO A 374 -26.58 -5.88 7.02
C PRO A 374 -27.30 -6.63 8.14
N GLY A 375 -26.61 -7.57 8.79
CA GLY A 375 -27.12 -8.28 9.95
C GLY A 375 -27.04 -7.48 11.25
N LYS A 376 -27.65 -7.98 12.32
CA LYS A 376 -27.77 -7.27 13.60
C LYS A 376 -26.42 -7.03 14.27
N GLU A 377 -25.52 -8.00 14.22
CA GLU A 377 -24.19 -7.90 14.82
C GLU A 377 -23.31 -6.93 14.04
N MET A 378 -23.42 -6.91 12.71
CA MET A 378 -22.74 -5.93 11.87
C MET A 378 -23.16 -4.50 12.25
N ILE A 379 -24.46 -4.25 12.38
CA ILE A 379 -25.01 -2.95 12.80
C ILE A 379 -24.52 -2.59 14.20
N ARG A 380 -24.59 -3.53 15.16
CA ARG A 380 -24.15 -3.32 16.55
C ARG A 380 -22.67 -2.93 16.63
N LYS A 381 -21.82 -3.58 15.83
CA LYS A 381 -20.37 -3.33 15.80
C LYS A 381 -19.96 -2.13 14.94
N LYS A 382 -20.92 -1.49 14.26
CA LYS A 382 -20.68 -0.43 13.27
C LYS A 382 -19.70 -0.87 12.17
N ASP A 383 -19.81 -2.14 11.79
CA ASP A 383 -19.09 -2.70 10.65
C ASP A 383 -19.82 -2.32 9.35
N MET A 384 -19.10 -2.28 8.25
CA MET A 384 -19.64 -1.86 6.95
C MET A 384 -19.83 -3.06 6.01
N LEU A 385 -20.82 -2.94 5.12
CA LEU A 385 -20.95 -3.84 3.97
C LEU A 385 -19.75 -3.70 3.06
N THR A 386 -19.49 -4.76 2.31
CA THR A 386 -18.44 -4.82 1.29
C THR A 386 -18.72 -3.77 0.23
N PRO A 387 -17.78 -2.90 -0.14
CA PRO A 387 -18.07 -1.86 -1.12
C PRO A 387 -17.98 -2.38 -2.56
N GLY A 388 -18.62 -1.65 -3.46
CA GLY A 388 -18.64 -1.93 -4.88
C GLY A 388 -19.72 -2.95 -5.28
N LYS A 389 -19.60 -3.45 -6.52
CA LYS A 389 -20.60 -4.33 -7.10
C LYS A 389 -20.49 -5.75 -6.55
N ILE A 390 -21.63 -6.40 -6.38
CA ILE A 390 -21.75 -7.83 -6.08
C ILE A 390 -22.16 -8.55 -7.36
N ALA A 391 -21.65 -9.76 -7.54
CA ALA A 391 -22.02 -10.63 -8.64
C ALA A 391 -22.41 -12.02 -8.12
N ALA A 392 -23.28 -12.67 -8.89
CA ALA A 392 -23.63 -14.06 -8.73
C ALA A 392 -22.94 -14.88 -9.81
N PHE A 393 -22.50 -16.09 -9.45
CA PHE A 393 -21.79 -17.01 -10.32
C PHE A 393 -22.47 -18.36 -10.23
N LEU A 394 -22.92 -18.87 -11.37
CA LEU A 394 -23.42 -20.23 -11.51
C LEU A 394 -22.22 -21.14 -11.70
N MET A 395 -21.99 -22.01 -10.71
CA MET A 395 -20.85 -22.90 -10.66
C MET A 395 -21.34 -24.31 -10.98
N ASP A 396 -21.29 -24.68 -12.27
CA ASP A 396 -21.78 -25.96 -12.78
C ASP A 396 -20.90 -26.46 -13.93
N GLN A 397 -20.15 -27.54 -13.69
CA GLN A 397 -19.21 -28.11 -14.67
C GLN A 397 -19.90 -28.80 -15.85
N GLU A 398 -21.16 -29.22 -15.71
CA GLU A 398 -21.88 -29.87 -16.82
C GLU A 398 -22.21 -28.86 -17.92
N LEU A 399 -22.42 -27.60 -17.56
CA LEU A 399 -22.74 -26.50 -18.49
C LEU A 399 -21.50 -25.87 -19.13
N ILE A 400 -20.31 -25.94 -18.51
CA ILE A 400 -19.07 -25.38 -19.08
C ILE A 400 -18.65 -26.08 -20.37
N LYS A 401 -19.13 -27.32 -20.60
CA LYS A 401 -18.86 -28.08 -21.83
C LYS A 401 -19.76 -27.67 -23.03
N GLY A 402 -20.72 -26.76 -22.83
CA GLY A 402 -21.64 -26.32 -23.87
C GLY A 402 -21.88 -24.81 -23.83
N GLU A 403 -21.16 -24.09 -24.71
CA GLU A 403 -21.46 -22.73 -25.19
C GLU A 403 -21.19 -21.53 -24.24
N GLU A 404 -20.34 -20.61 -24.73
CA GLU A 404 -20.14 -19.26 -24.20
C GLU A 404 -21.38 -18.39 -24.50
N TYR A 405 -22.19 -18.06 -23.48
CA TYR A 405 -23.24 -17.05 -23.62
C TYR A 405 -23.28 -16.08 -22.43
N GLN A 406 -22.77 -14.87 -22.65
CA GLN A 406 -23.11 -13.70 -21.83
C GLN A 406 -24.47 -13.15 -22.28
N GLN A 407 -25.46 -13.17 -21.39
CA GLN A 407 -26.69 -12.38 -21.55
C GLN A 407 -26.72 -11.26 -20.52
N ASN A 408 -26.67 -10.01 -21.01
CA ASN A 408 -26.98 -8.83 -20.22
C ASN A 408 -28.49 -8.69 -20.13
N PHE A 409 -29.06 -8.80 -18.91
CA PHE A 409 -30.43 -8.39 -18.64
C PHE A 409 -30.43 -7.09 -17.84
N GLN A 410 -31.18 -6.09 -18.34
CA GLN A 410 -31.53 -4.89 -17.59
C GLN A 410 -32.73 -5.19 -16.71
N ILE A 411 -32.59 -5.03 -15.39
CA ILE A 411 -33.72 -5.05 -14.47
C ILE A 411 -34.52 -3.77 -14.72
N THR A 412 -35.70 -3.92 -15.31
CA THR A 412 -36.66 -2.84 -15.46
C THR A 412 -37.20 -2.51 -14.07
N GLN A 413 -36.95 -1.29 -13.59
CA GLN A 413 -37.64 -0.76 -12.42
C GLN A 413 -39.09 -0.49 -12.81
N THR A 414 -40.03 -1.19 -12.19
CA THR A 414 -41.44 -0.80 -12.11
C THR A 414 -41.75 -0.27 -10.73
#